data_AF-A0A5N5DQ16-F1
#
_entry.id   AF-A0A5N5DQ16-F1
#
_cell.length_a   1.000
_cell.length_b   1.000
_cell.length_c   1.000
_cell.angle_alpha   90.00
_cell.angle_beta   90.00
_cell.angle_gamma   90.00
#
_symmetry.space_group_name_H-M   'P 1'
#
loop_
_entity.id
_entity.type
_entity.pdbx_description
1 polymer ?
#
loop_
_entity_poly.entity_id
_entity_poly.type
_entity_poly.pdbx_seq_one_letter_code
_entity_poly.pdbx_strand_id
1 'polypeptide(L)'
;MALYEFRQVPGRGTATFATNNIPRGTKIMEEMPILVIQRREEGSNPFSVWSHFLLRSQDEREAYLKLFPSTPNLETARTTIRNKLGDSLEKWTQDLEDIAYVTAIYWTNSFGASGHSDFDGAVYELNSRLNHNCANNMMQTAYADGSQAMEATRNITAGEELFCTYVDVDSYETRQDKLSSYGFKCACPLCTIEKYIDGTPNIKVEVSGRTVDRDELEAIVCYFQIWFQYIQLAKREDKRLKQCDLYEISINDVVPHSEVVLEFLLQLLRLEDPVGDPVSYELALKNLDYWRKVVADLRGRYGSK
;
A
#
# COMPACT_ATOMS: atom_id res chain seq x y z
N MET A 1 -9.69 14.24 -20.21
CA MET A 1 -9.73 14.61 -18.77
C MET A 1 -8.61 13.86 -18.08
N ALA A 2 -8.00 14.42 -17.03
CA ALA A 2 -7.03 13.67 -16.21
C ALA A 2 -7.70 12.41 -15.64
N LEU A 3 -6.98 11.29 -15.52
CA LEU A 3 -7.52 10.02 -15.00
C LEU A 3 -7.59 9.98 -13.47
N TYR A 4 -6.84 10.85 -12.80
CA TYR A 4 -6.76 10.91 -11.36
C TYR A 4 -6.65 12.36 -10.86
N GLU A 5 -6.89 12.54 -9.57
CA GLU A 5 -6.66 13.79 -8.84
C GLU A 5 -6.11 13.50 -7.43
N PHE A 6 -5.44 14.49 -6.85
CA PHE A 6 -4.97 14.44 -5.47
C PHE A 6 -5.98 15.11 -4.54
N ARG A 7 -6.29 14.48 -3.41
CA ARG A 7 -7.16 15.03 -2.36
C ARG A 7 -6.45 14.97 -1.02
N GLN A 8 -6.60 16.01 -0.21
CA GLN A 8 -6.22 15.93 1.21
C GLN A 8 -7.24 15.07 1.96
N VAL A 9 -6.73 14.12 2.73
CA VAL A 9 -7.54 13.24 3.54
C VAL A 9 -7.10 13.37 5.00
N PRO A 10 -8.00 13.77 5.91
CA PRO A 10 -7.68 13.88 7.34
C PRO A 10 -7.04 12.60 7.87
N GLY A 11 -5.88 12.74 8.53
CA GLY A 11 -5.12 11.62 9.10
C GLY A 11 -4.41 10.70 8.10
N ARG A 12 -4.57 10.91 6.78
CA ARG A 12 -3.94 10.09 5.72
C ARG A 12 -3.14 10.89 4.70
N GLY A 13 -2.93 12.18 4.95
CA GLY A 13 -2.14 13.05 4.08
C GLY A 13 -2.79 13.25 2.70
N THR A 14 -1.97 13.24 1.66
CA THR A 14 -2.43 13.38 0.27
C THR A 14 -2.71 12.00 -0.32
N ALA A 15 -3.93 11.78 -0.78
CA ALA A 15 -4.35 10.54 -1.41
C ALA A 15 -4.73 10.75 -2.88
N THR A 16 -4.57 9.71 -3.69
CA THR A 16 -4.85 9.75 -5.13
C THR A 16 -6.20 9.09 -5.40
N PHE A 17 -7.07 9.75 -6.18
CA PHE A 17 -8.41 9.25 -6.51
C PHE A 17 -8.63 9.21 -8.02
N ALA A 18 -9.35 8.21 -8.50
CA ALA A 18 -9.84 8.14 -9.87
C ALA A 18 -10.89 9.24 -10.12
N THR A 19 -10.78 9.94 -11.24
CA THR A 19 -11.79 10.92 -11.69
C THR A 19 -12.76 10.34 -12.72
N ASN A 20 -12.39 9.20 -13.31
CA ASN A 20 -13.15 8.47 -14.33
C ASN A 20 -13.04 6.97 -14.04
N ASN A 21 -13.84 6.14 -14.73
CA ASN A 21 -13.62 4.70 -14.71
C ASN A 21 -12.28 4.38 -15.38
N ILE A 22 -11.45 3.59 -14.71
CA ILE A 22 -10.11 3.20 -15.19
C ILE A 22 -10.12 1.69 -15.45
N PRO A 23 -10.01 1.26 -16.73
CA PRO A 23 -9.87 -0.16 -17.05
C PRO A 23 -8.59 -0.76 -16.47
N ARG A 24 -8.64 -2.05 -16.14
CA ARG A 24 -7.43 -2.80 -15.76
C ARG A 24 -6.31 -2.66 -16.80
N GLY A 25 -5.08 -2.55 -16.32
CA GLY A 25 -3.87 -2.42 -17.13
C GLY A 25 -3.62 -1.00 -17.64
N THR A 26 -4.52 -0.05 -17.33
CA THR A 26 -4.30 1.35 -17.64
C THR A 26 -3.14 1.88 -16.81
N LYS A 27 -2.13 2.41 -17.49
CA LYS A 27 -1.05 3.20 -16.89
C LYS A 27 -1.57 4.59 -16.57
N ILE A 28 -1.64 4.95 -15.29
CA ILE A 28 -2.21 6.24 -14.86
C ILE A 28 -1.15 7.33 -14.78
N MET A 29 0.09 6.97 -14.46
CA MET A 29 1.24 7.85 -14.39
C MET A 29 2.52 7.07 -14.66
N GLU A 30 3.52 7.75 -15.20
CA GLU A 30 4.90 7.29 -15.35
C GLU A 30 5.81 8.49 -15.14
N GLU A 31 6.81 8.36 -14.26
CA GLU A 31 7.70 9.46 -13.94
C GLU A 31 9.14 8.99 -13.73
N MET A 32 10.08 9.91 -13.92
CA MET A 32 11.48 9.75 -13.52
C MET A 32 11.63 10.04 -12.03
N PRO A 33 12.60 9.40 -11.35
CA PRO A 33 12.82 9.65 -9.93
C PRO A 33 13.36 11.07 -9.69
N ILE A 34 12.84 11.74 -8.68
CA ILE A 34 13.29 13.07 -8.24
C ILE A 34 14.50 12.98 -7.29
N LEU A 35 14.78 11.81 -6.71
CA LEU A 35 15.98 11.53 -5.94
C LEU A 35 16.35 10.05 -6.07
N VAL A 36 17.65 9.77 -6.25
CA VAL A 36 18.18 8.42 -6.45
C VAL A 36 19.43 8.26 -5.59
N ILE A 37 19.53 7.13 -4.88
CA ILE A 37 20.76 6.67 -4.25
C ILE A 37 21.28 5.46 -5.03
N GLN A 38 22.56 5.47 -5.42
CA GLN A 38 23.13 4.38 -6.22
C GLN A 38 23.31 3.11 -5.38
N ARG A 39 23.29 1.92 -5.99
CA ARG A 39 23.44 0.63 -5.27
C ARG A 39 24.77 0.51 -4.50
N ARG A 40 25.79 1.26 -4.93
CA ARG A 40 27.11 1.29 -4.29
C ARG A 40 27.16 2.25 -3.09
N GLU A 41 26.09 2.98 -2.85
CA GLU A 41 25.95 3.95 -1.77
C GLU A 41 24.93 3.46 -0.75
N GLU A 42 25.06 3.91 0.49
CA GLU A 42 24.18 3.49 1.57
C GLU A 42 22.97 4.45 1.67
N GLY A 43 21.79 4.03 1.18
CA GLY A 43 20.53 4.75 1.41
C GLY A 43 20.14 4.82 2.89
N SER A 44 20.70 3.95 3.73
CA SER A 44 20.59 3.99 5.18
C SER A 44 21.48 5.03 5.86
N ASN A 45 22.37 5.71 5.11
CA ASN A 45 23.23 6.77 5.65
C ASN A 45 22.60 8.17 5.43
N PRO A 46 22.18 8.87 6.50
CA PRO A 46 21.55 10.20 6.39
C PRO A 46 22.37 11.23 5.61
N PHE A 47 23.71 11.20 5.77
CA PHE A 47 24.61 12.13 5.07
C PHE A 47 24.71 11.83 3.56
N SER A 48 24.52 10.57 3.16
CA SER A 48 24.46 10.18 1.74
C SER A 48 23.17 10.68 1.09
N VAL A 49 22.04 10.55 1.79
CA VAL A 49 20.75 11.08 1.32
C VAL A 49 20.81 12.60 1.17
N TRP A 50 21.37 13.28 2.18
CA TRP A 50 21.52 14.73 2.16
C TRP A 50 22.38 15.23 1.00
N SER A 51 23.53 14.60 0.72
CA SER A 51 24.39 15.01 -0.39
C SER A 51 23.68 14.87 -1.74
N HIS A 52 22.93 13.78 -1.94
CA HIS A 52 22.12 13.56 -3.14
C HIS A 52 20.98 14.55 -3.28
N PHE A 53 20.32 14.90 -2.17
CA PHE A 53 19.28 15.92 -2.13
C PHE A 53 19.84 17.29 -2.56
N LEU A 54 21.02 17.69 -2.06
CA LEU A 54 21.63 18.97 -2.42
C LEU A 54 22.05 19.06 -3.90
N LEU A 55 22.28 17.92 -4.56
CA LEU A 55 22.58 17.85 -6.00
C LEU A 55 21.34 17.99 -6.90
N ARG A 56 20.13 18.00 -6.34
CA ARG A 56 18.90 18.20 -7.11
C ARG A 56 18.66 19.68 -7.41
N SER A 57 17.91 19.93 -8.48
CA SER A 57 17.45 21.27 -8.83
C SER A 57 16.59 21.88 -7.71
N GLN A 58 16.34 23.19 -7.77
CA GLN A 58 15.47 23.83 -6.79
C GLN A 58 14.04 23.25 -6.84
N ASP A 59 13.48 23.10 -8.04
CA ASP A 59 12.13 22.57 -8.24
C ASP A 59 11.98 21.13 -7.70
N GLU A 60 12.96 20.26 -7.96
CA GLU A 60 12.98 18.89 -7.44
C GLU A 60 13.07 18.86 -5.91
N ARG A 61 13.89 19.73 -5.30
CA ARG A 61 13.99 19.83 -3.83
C ARG A 61 12.68 20.33 -3.23
N GLU A 62 12.04 21.32 -3.84
CA GLU A 62 10.74 21.82 -3.39
C GLU A 62 9.62 20.78 -3.54
N ALA A 63 9.62 19.98 -4.60
CA ALA A 63 8.72 18.85 -4.77
C ALA A 63 8.96 17.76 -3.72
N TYR A 64 10.23 17.40 -3.51
CA TYR A 64 10.67 16.41 -2.53
C TYR A 64 10.24 16.78 -1.11
N LEU A 65 10.45 18.03 -0.69
CA LEU A 65 10.09 18.50 0.65
C LEU A 65 8.57 18.54 0.92
N LYS A 66 7.73 18.34 -0.10
CA LYS A 66 6.27 18.18 0.05
C LYS A 66 5.85 16.73 0.27
N LEU A 67 6.78 15.78 0.24
CA LEU A 67 6.51 14.36 0.53
C LEU A 67 6.44 14.12 2.03
N PHE A 68 5.77 13.04 2.43
CA PHE A 68 5.48 12.76 3.84
C PHE A 68 6.72 12.21 4.57
N PRO A 69 7.21 12.86 5.63
CA PRO A 69 8.24 12.32 6.51
C PRO A 69 7.56 11.60 7.68
N SER A 70 7.54 10.27 7.68
CA SER A 70 6.94 9.56 8.82
C SER A 70 7.66 9.94 10.12
N THR A 71 6.90 10.17 11.19
CA THR A 71 7.48 10.49 12.51
C THR A 71 8.42 9.38 13.00
N PRO A 72 8.07 8.07 12.88
CA PRO A 72 9.01 7.00 13.24
C PRO A 72 10.34 7.09 12.49
N ASN A 73 10.31 7.28 11.16
CA ASN A 73 11.53 7.38 10.35
C ASN A 73 12.33 8.64 10.68
N LEU A 74 11.67 9.74 11.06
CA LEU A 74 12.36 10.94 11.53
C LEU A 74 13.10 10.70 12.84
N GLU A 75 12.47 10.05 13.83
CA GLU A 75 13.16 9.69 15.07
C GLU A 75 14.30 8.69 14.85
N THR A 76 14.11 7.73 13.94
CA THR A 76 15.17 6.81 13.52
C THR A 76 16.31 7.59 12.86
N ALA A 77 16.02 8.55 11.98
CA ALA A 77 17.05 9.34 11.29
C ALA A 77 17.87 10.17 12.28
N ARG A 78 17.21 10.85 13.21
CA ARG A 78 17.88 11.59 14.31
C ARG A 78 18.77 10.66 15.13
N THR A 79 18.28 9.48 15.48
CA THR A 79 19.04 8.47 16.24
C THR A 79 20.26 7.98 15.46
N THR A 80 20.11 7.68 14.17
CA THR A 80 21.21 7.27 13.29
C THR A 80 22.27 8.36 13.17
N ILE A 81 21.88 9.62 13.04
CA ILE A 81 22.81 10.76 13.00
C ILE A 81 23.59 10.87 14.32
N ARG A 82 22.90 10.82 15.47
CA ARG A 82 23.54 10.85 16.80
C ARG A 82 24.56 9.73 16.94
N ASN A 83 24.18 8.51 16.58
CA ASN A 83 25.06 7.35 16.66
C ASN A 83 26.29 7.46 15.75
N LYS A 84 26.12 8.00 14.53
CA LYS A 84 27.23 8.19 13.59
C LYS A 84 28.20 9.28 14.03
N LEU A 85 27.71 10.37 14.63
CA LEU A 85 28.57 11.46 15.10
C LEU A 85 29.23 11.15 16.45
N GLY A 86 28.56 10.38 17.32
CA GLY A 86 29.08 9.99 18.63
C GLY A 86 29.57 11.19 19.43
N ASP A 87 30.79 11.07 19.98
CA ASP A 87 31.44 12.13 20.77
C ASP A 87 31.74 13.41 19.98
N SER A 88 31.69 13.37 18.64
CA SER A 88 31.88 14.56 17.80
C SER A 88 30.65 15.47 17.78
N LEU A 89 29.50 15.01 18.31
CA LEU A 89 28.28 15.81 18.39
C LEU A 89 28.30 16.69 19.66
N GLU A 90 28.73 17.94 19.52
CA GLU A 90 28.68 18.91 20.62
C GLU A 90 27.25 19.43 20.91
N LYS A 91 26.48 19.70 19.84
CA LYS A 91 25.11 20.22 19.91
C LYS A 91 24.28 19.79 18.71
N TRP A 92 22.98 19.62 18.93
CA TRP A 92 22.03 19.45 17.83
C TRP A 92 21.78 20.80 17.13
N THR A 93 22.08 20.89 15.83
CA THR A 93 21.90 22.10 15.02
C THR A 93 20.72 21.97 14.07
N GLN A 94 20.30 23.09 13.48
CA GLN A 94 19.27 23.07 12.43
C GLN A 94 19.72 22.26 11.22
N ASP A 95 21.00 22.32 10.82
CA ASP A 95 21.51 21.52 9.70
C ASP A 95 21.34 20.01 9.95
N LEU A 96 21.56 19.54 11.18
CA LEU A 96 21.36 18.14 11.54
C LEU A 96 19.88 17.75 11.52
N GLU A 97 19.01 18.68 11.90
CA GLU A 97 17.56 18.50 11.83
C GLU A 97 17.08 18.42 10.37
N ASP A 98 17.61 19.27 9.49
CA ASP A 98 17.29 19.27 8.06
C ASP A 98 17.77 17.97 7.39
N ILE A 99 18.97 17.48 7.75
CA ILE A 99 19.47 16.16 7.32
C ILE A 99 18.52 15.05 7.79
N ALA A 100 18.08 15.08 9.05
CA ALA A 100 17.16 14.08 9.59
C ALA A 100 15.81 14.13 8.85
N TYR A 101 15.28 15.32 8.58
CA TYR A 101 14.02 15.53 7.89
C TYR A 101 14.06 15.02 6.44
N VAL A 102 15.08 15.39 5.67
CA VAL A 102 15.28 14.88 4.30
C VAL A 102 15.44 13.37 4.31
N THR A 103 16.19 12.82 5.28
CA THR A 103 16.36 11.36 5.40
C THR A 103 15.04 10.66 5.71
N ALA A 104 14.21 11.23 6.57
CA ALA A 104 12.89 10.69 6.90
C ALA A 104 11.96 10.63 5.68
N ILE A 105 11.99 11.66 4.82
CA ILE A 105 11.27 11.64 3.55
C ILE A 105 11.78 10.48 2.68
N TYR A 106 13.10 10.32 2.54
CA TYR A 106 13.68 9.23 1.75
C TYR A 106 13.21 7.87 2.26
N TRP A 107 13.40 7.55 3.54
CA TRP A 107 13.03 6.24 4.10
C TRP A 107 11.53 5.97 4.09
N THR A 108 10.70 7.01 4.04
CA THR A 108 9.23 6.86 3.96
C THR A 108 8.74 6.67 2.53
N ASN A 109 9.45 7.22 1.53
CA ASN A 109 8.93 7.34 0.16
C ASN A 109 9.81 6.63 -0.89
N SER A 110 10.94 6.06 -0.50
CA SER A 110 11.84 5.38 -1.42
C SER A 110 11.27 4.04 -1.85
N PHE A 111 11.32 3.78 -3.14
CA PHE A 111 11.02 2.49 -3.74
C PHE A 111 12.33 1.76 -4.07
N GLY A 112 12.31 0.44 -3.93
CA GLY A 112 13.44 -0.40 -4.33
C GLY A 112 13.69 -0.34 -5.84
N ALA A 113 14.94 -0.56 -6.22
CA ALA A 113 15.33 -0.68 -7.62
C ALA A 113 14.71 -1.91 -8.29
N SER A 114 14.35 -1.77 -9.56
CA SER A 114 14.13 -2.95 -10.40
C SER A 114 15.44 -3.74 -10.54
N GLY A 115 15.34 -5.04 -10.85
CA GLY A 115 16.52 -5.87 -11.13
C GLY A 115 17.39 -5.37 -12.30
N HIS A 116 16.91 -4.40 -13.08
CA HIS A 116 17.60 -3.81 -14.23
C HIS A 116 18.18 -2.41 -13.96
N SER A 117 17.97 -1.84 -12.77
CA SER A 117 18.50 -0.52 -12.40
C SER A 117 19.68 -0.63 -11.41
N ASP A 118 20.63 0.31 -11.52
CA ASP A 118 21.86 0.38 -10.70
C ASP A 118 21.69 1.15 -9.38
N PHE A 119 20.44 1.35 -8.93
CA PHE A 119 20.12 2.14 -7.74
C PHE A 119 19.87 1.25 -6.52
N ASP A 120 20.08 1.78 -5.31
CA ASP A 120 19.68 1.19 -4.03
C ASP A 120 18.19 1.46 -3.80
N GLY A 121 17.81 2.73 -3.89
CA GLY A 121 16.44 3.20 -3.84
C GLY A 121 16.24 4.54 -4.53
N ALA A 122 14.99 4.85 -4.84
CA ALA A 122 14.62 6.07 -5.55
C ALA A 122 13.26 6.61 -5.08
N VAL A 123 13.11 7.94 -5.08
CA VAL A 123 11.89 8.65 -4.70
C VAL A 123 11.25 9.26 -5.94
N TYR A 124 9.92 9.17 -6.02
CA TYR A 124 9.12 9.56 -7.18
C TYR A 124 7.96 10.44 -6.67
N GLU A 125 7.75 11.62 -7.25
CA GLU A 125 6.86 12.63 -6.66
C GLU A 125 5.40 12.18 -6.62
N LEU A 126 4.91 11.65 -7.74
CA LEU A 126 3.50 11.31 -7.95
C LEU A 126 3.19 9.93 -7.36
N ASN A 127 4.07 8.96 -7.56
CA ASN A 127 3.92 7.59 -7.06
C ASN A 127 3.88 7.55 -5.53
N SER A 128 4.59 8.44 -4.84
CA SER A 128 4.55 8.60 -3.39
C SER A 128 3.23 9.18 -2.84
N ARG A 129 2.25 9.50 -3.69
CA ARG A 129 0.91 9.96 -3.30
C ARG A 129 -0.15 8.86 -3.26
N LEU A 130 0.22 7.62 -3.60
CA LEU A 130 -0.68 6.47 -3.46
C LEU A 130 -0.57 5.93 -2.03
N ASN A 131 -1.71 5.76 -1.37
CA ASN A 131 -1.74 5.18 -0.03
C ASN A 131 -1.60 3.66 -0.06
N HIS A 132 -1.31 3.09 1.11
CA HIS A 132 -1.31 1.65 1.30
C HIS A 132 -2.71 1.05 1.41
N ASN A 133 -2.94 -0.07 0.73
CA ASN A 133 -4.00 -1.03 1.04
C ASN A 133 -3.48 -2.43 0.72
N CYS A 134 -3.61 -3.40 1.63
CA CYS A 134 -3.17 -4.77 1.38
C CYS A 134 -3.93 -5.40 0.20
N ALA A 135 -5.20 -5.03 0.03
CA ALA A 135 -6.02 -5.38 -1.12
C ALA A 135 -5.86 -4.32 -2.23
N ASN A 136 -4.65 -4.16 -2.77
CA ASN A 136 -4.31 -3.09 -3.73
C ASN A 136 -5.21 -3.05 -4.99
N ASN A 137 -5.26 -1.89 -5.64
CA ASN A 137 -5.85 -1.74 -6.98
C ASN A 137 -4.87 -1.12 -8.00
N MET A 138 -3.64 -0.80 -7.57
CA MET A 138 -2.54 -0.33 -8.39
C MET A 138 -1.30 -1.19 -8.18
N MET A 139 -0.52 -1.37 -9.25
CA MET A 139 0.80 -1.98 -9.19
C MET A 139 1.86 -1.04 -9.74
N GLN A 140 3.03 -1.10 -9.14
CA GLN A 140 4.23 -0.47 -9.66
C GLN A 140 4.80 -1.32 -10.81
N THR A 141 5.21 -0.66 -11.89
CA THR A 141 6.05 -1.24 -12.94
C THR A 141 7.29 -0.36 -13.09
N ALA A 142 8.46 -0.92 -12.79
CA ALA A 142 9.73 -0.21 -12.95
C ALA A 142 10.40 -0.58 -14.28
N TYR A 143 11.01 0.40 -14.94
CA TYR A 143 11.65 0.25 -16.23
C TYR A 143 13.18 0.38 -16.14
N ALA A 144 13.87 -0.05 -17.20
CA ALA A 144 15.34 -0.10 -17.22
C ALA A 144 16.00 1.29 -17.23
N ASP A 145 15.29 2.33 -17.67
CA ASP A 145 15.75 3.72 -17.61
C ASP A 145 15.60 4.35 -16.22
N GLY A 146 15.06 3.61 -15.26
CA GLY A 146 14.79 4.07 -13.91
C GLY A 146 13.44 4.76 -13.73
N SER A 147 12.64 4.92 -14.79
CA SER A 147 11.27 5.41 -14.65
C SER A 147 10.39 4.37 -13.96
N GLN A 148 9.31 4.85 -13.32
CA GLN A 148 8.30 4.01 -12.71
C GLN A 148 6.90 4.43 -13.10
N ALA A 149 6.09 3.45 -13.44
CA ALA A 149 4.68 3.60 -13.71
C ALA A 149 3.81 2.98 -12.61
N MET A 150 2.63 3.56 -12.44
CA MET A 150 1.52 2.94 -11.70
C MET A 150 0.45 2.48 -12.68
N GLU A 151 0.08 1.20 -12.61
CA GLU A 151 -0.90 0.57 -13.50
C GLU A 151 -2.05 -0.05 -12.70
N ALA A 152 -3.28 0.12 -13.18
CA ALA A 152 -4.46 -0.44 -12.53
C ALA A 152 -4.44 -1.98 -12.58
N THR A 153 -4.58 -2.64 -11.43
CA THR A 153 -4.55 -4.11 -11.32
C THR A 153 -5.92 -4.75 -11.48
N ARG A 154 -6.98 -3.94 -11.49
CA ARG A 154 -8.36 -4.32 -11.80
C ARG A 154 -9.11 -3.13 -12.42
N ASN A 155 -10.38 -3.29 -12.78
CA ASN A 155 -11.19 -2.14 -13.12
C ASN A 155 -11.44 -1.30 -11.86
N ILE A 156 -11.35 0.02 -12.00
CA ILE A 156 -11.50 0.99 -10.93
C ILE A 156 -12.62 1.96 -11.32
N THR A 157 -13.50 2.25 -10.36
CA THR A 157 -14.65 3.13 -10.57
C THR A 157 -14.28 4.60 -10.30
N ALA A 158 -14.94 5.54 -10.99
CA ALA A 158 -14.76 6.96 -10.70
C ALA A 158 -15.03 7.26 -9.22
N GLY A 159 -14.16 8.08 -8.61
CA GLY A 159 -14.21 8.45 -7.20
C GLY A 159 -13.53 7.47 -6.25
N GLU A 160 -13.05 6.32 -6.71
CA GLU A 160 -12.31 5.35 -5.91
C GLU A 160 -10.88 5.82 -5.61
N GLU A 161 -10.39 5.57 -4.40
CA GLU A 161 -8.99 5.83 -4.04
C GLU A 161 -8.06 4.79 -4.69
N LEU A 162 -6.89 5.23 -5.12
CA LEU A 162 -5.86 4.43 -5.76
C LEU A 162 -4.82 4.03 -4.72
N PHE A 163 -4.62 2.72 -4.56
CA PHE A 163 -3.79 2.12 -3.54
C PHE A 163 -2.73 1.19 -4.12
N CYS A 164 -1.52 1.30 -3.60
CA CYS A 164 -0.44 0.33 -3.80
C CYS A 164 -0.13 -0.41 -2.48
N THR A 165 0.81 -1.35 -2.53
CA THR A 165 1.36 -2.02 -1.35
C THR A 165 2.70 -1.40 -0.97
N TYR A 166 2.86 -0.94 0.27
CA TYR A 166 4.15 -0.47 0.80
C TYR A 166 5.02 -1.63 1.29
N VAL A 167 4.37 -2.75 1.61
CA VAL A 167 4.97 -3.97 2.15
C VAL A 167 4.31 -5.17 1.48
N ASP A 168 5.00 -6.30 1.43
CA ASP A 168 4.42 -7.55 0.94
C ASP A 168 3.14 -7.92 1.70
N VAL A 169 2.18 -8.54 1.01
CA VAL A 169 0.93 -9.03 1.60
C VAL A 169 1.15 -10.37 2.32
N ASP A 170 2.02 -10.34 3.33
CA ASP A 170 2.38 -11.44 4.25
C ASP A 170 1.34 -11.62 5.36
N SER A 171 1.64 -12.26 6.49
CA SER A 171 0.76 -12.36 7.67
C SER A 171 0.39 -10.98 8.24
N TYR A 172 -0.77 -10.88 8.90
CA TYR A 172 -1.23 -9.64 9.52
C TYR A 172 -0.17 -8.99 10.41
N GLU A 173 0.41 -9.74 11.35
CA GLU A 173 1.44 -9.22 12.27
C GLU A 173 2.65 -8.66 11.52
N THR A 174 3.20 -9.43 10.57
CA THR A 174 4.34 -8.99 9.74
C THR A 174 4.03 -7.71 8.99
N ARG A 175 2.82 -7.58 8.42
CA ARG A 175 2.40 -6.36 7.71
C ARG A 175 2.29 -5.17 8.66
N GLN A 176 1.65 -5.33 9.81
CA GLN A 176 1.52 -4.25 10.79
C GLN A 176 2.88 -3.80 11.34
N ASP A 177 3.78 -4.74 11.62
CA ASP A 177 5.12 -4.45 12.12
C ASP A 177 5.94 -3.66 11.10
N LYS A 178 5.94 -4.09 9.83
CA LYS A 178 6.64 -3.34 8.76
C LYS A 178 6.02 -1.94 8.55
N LEU A 179 4.69 -1.84 8.58
CA LEU A 179 3.97 -0.57 8.43
C LEU A 179 4.12 0.39 9.61
N SER A 180 4.55 -0.10 10.78
CA SER A 180 4.81 0.75 11.95
C SER A 180 5.82 1.87 11.65
N SER A 181 6.81 1.60 10.78
CA SER A 181 7.77 2.59 10.29
C SER A 181 7.14 3.74 9.49
N TYR A 182 5.94 3.54 8.93
CA TYR A 182 5.18 4.58 8.24
C TYR A 182 4.27 5.37 9.20
N GLY A 183 4.21 4.99 10.49
CA GLY A 183 3.47 5.72 11.51
C GLY A 183 1.96 5.49 11.52
N PHE A 184 1.47 4.39 10.93
CA PHE A 184 0.06 4.04 10.98
C PHE A 184 -0.17 2.53 11.17
N LYS A 185 -1.37 2.16 11.62
CA LYS A 185 -1.86 0.78 11.66
C LYS A 185 -2.81 0.56 10.48
N CYS A 186 -2.55 -0.44 9.64
CA CYS A 186 -3.42 -0.71 8.50
C CYS A 186 -4.75 -1.29 8.97
N ALA A 187 -5.85 -0.72 8.48
CA ALA A 187 -7.20 -1.17 8.75
C ALA A 187 -8.01 -1.34 7.46
N CYS A 188 -7.33 -1.71 6.37
CA CYS A 188 -7.99 -2.10 5.12
C CYS A 188 -8.84 -3.37 5.30
N PRO A 189 -9.70 -3.75 4.34
CA PRO A 189 -10.58 -4.90 4.49
C PRO A 189 -9.88 -6.19 4.95
N LEU A 190 -8.72 -6.51 4.36
CA LEU A 190 -7.95 -7.70 4.73
C LEU A 190 -7.51 -7.66 6.20
N CYS A 191 -6.86 -6.56 6.61
CA CYS A 191 -6.42 -6.35 8.00
C CYS A 191 -7.58 -6.31 9.00
N THR A 192 -8.74 -5.78 8.61
CA THR A 192 -9.94 -5.75 9.46
C THR A 192 -10.43 -7.16 9.74
N ILE A 193 -10.44 -8.03 8.73
CA ILE A 193 -10.89 -9.42 8.87
C ILE A 193 -9.94 -10.21 9.76
N GLU A 194 -8.64 -10.16 9.47
CA GLU A 194 -7.61 -10.85 10.27
C GLU A 194 -7.66 -10.43 11.73
N LYS A 195 -7.70 -9.11 12.00
CA LYS A 195 -7.80 -8.59 13.38
C LYS A 195 -9.05 -9.13 14.10
N TYR A 196 -10.18 -9.27 13.40
CA TYR A 196 -11.39 -9.82 14.00
C TYR A 196 -11.26 -11.31 14.29
N ILE A 197 -10.65 -12.08 13.37
CA ILE A 197 -10.37 -13.51 13.55
C ILE A 197 -9.50 -13.76 14.78
N ASP A 198 -8.42 -12.99 14.92
CA ASP A 198 -7.50 -13.08 16.06
C ASP A 198 -8.20 -12.78 17.39
N GLY A 199 -9.16 -11.85 17.37
CA GLY A 199 -9.92 -11.43 18.55
C GLY A 199 -11.14 -12.30 18.89
N THR A 200 -11.55 -13.21 17.99
CA THR A 200 -12.85 -13.91 18.09
C THR A 200 -12.71 -15.41 17.84
N PRO A 201 -12.62 -16.25 18.88
CA PRO A 201 -12.43 -17.70 18.70
C PRO A 201 -13.62 -18.43 18.04
N ASN A 202 -14.85 -17.96 18.26
CA ASN A 202 -16.08 -18.65 17.85
C ASN A 202 -16.81 -17.90 16.72
N ILE A 203 -16.16 -17.76 15.57
CA ILE A 203 -16.74 -17.09 14.40
C ILE A 203 -17.77 -17.99 13.72
N LYS A 204 -18.91 -17.39 13.36
CA LYS A 204 -19.92 -18.00 12.49
C LYS A 204 -20.46 -16.93 11.55
N VAL A 205 -20.22 -17.09 10.26
CA VAL A 205 -20.69 -16.19 9.21
C VAL A 205 -21.68 -16.94 8.34
N GLU A 206 -22.94 -16.50 8.33
CA GLU A 206 -23.93 -17.06 7.41
C GLU A 206 -23.77 -16.42 6.03
N VAL A 207 -23.41 -17.23 5.02
CA VAL A 207 -23.22 -16.80 3.63
C VAL A 207 -24.02 -17.72 2.73
N SER A 208 -24.93 -17.17 1.93
CA SER A 208 -25.72 -17.94 0.94
C SER A 208 -26.38 -19.21 1.50
N GLY A 209 -26.82 -19.17 2.77
CA GLY A 209 -27.52 -20.28 3.43
C GLY A 209 -26.62 -21.37 4.03
N ARG A 210 -25.31 -21.13 4.13
CA ARG A 210 -24.37 -21.98 4.89
C ARG A 210 -23.58 -21.18 5.92
N THR A 211 -23.20 -21.84 7.01
CA THR A 211 -22.27 -21.30 8.00
C THR A 211 -20.83 -21.46 7.48
N VAL A 212 -20.06 -20.37 7.53
CA VAL A 212 -18.60 -20.32 7.39
C VAL A 212 -18.04 -20.15 8.79
N ASP A 213 -17.09 -21.00 9.18
CA ASP A 213 -16.43 -20.94 10.49
C ASP A 213 -15.09 -20.20 10.44
N ARG A 214 -14.38 -20.21 11.57
CA ARG A 214 -13.08 -19.55 11.72
C ARG A 214 -12.03 -20.12 10.76
N ASP A 215 -11.91 -21.45 10.67
CA ASP A 215 -10.88 -22.12 9.88
C ASP A 215 -11.08 -21.86 8.39
N GLU A 216 -12.34 -21.86 7.93
CA GLU A 216 -12.66 -21.50 6.54
C GLU A 216 -12.38 -20.02 6.26
N LEU A 217 -12.71 -19.12 7.20
CA LEU A 217 -12.43 -17.70 7.02
C LEU A 217 -10.91 -17.40 7.01
N GLU A 218 -10.11 -18.11 7.81
CA GLU A 218 -8.64 -18.06 7.77
C GLU A 218 -8.10 -18.54 6.42
N ALA A 219 -8.63 -19.64 5.87
CA ALA A 219 -8.25 -20.13 4.55
C ALA A 219 -8.57 -19.11 3.44
N ILE A 220 -9.72 -18.44 3.52
CA ILE A 220 -10.13 -17.38 2.60
C ILE A 220 -9.20 -16.16 2.70
N VAL A 221 -8.79 -15.77 3.91
CA VAL A 221 -7.81 -14.69 4.09
C VAL A 221 -6.47 -15.06 3.46
N CYS A 222 -5.95 -16.27 3.70
CA CYS A 222 -4.72 -16.76 3.09
C CYS A 222 -4.82 -16.75 1.56
N TYR A 223 -5.97 -17.15 1.00
CA TYR A 223 -6.25 -17.05 -0.42
C TYR A 223 -6.09 -15.60 -0.92
N PHE A 224 -6.66 -14.62 -0.21
CA PHE A 224 -6.58 -13.22 -0.63
C PHE A 224 -5.20 -12.59 -0.42
N GLN A 225 -4.43 -13.02 0.58
CA GLN A 225 -3.02 -12.64 0.70
C GLN A 225 -2.23 -13.02 -0.56
N ILE A 226 -2.36 -14.28 -1.01
CA ILE A 226 -1.74 -14.77 -2.25
C ILE A 226 -2.30 -14.03 -3.47
N TRP A 227 -3.62 -13.81 -3.51
CA TRP A 227 -4.27 -13.11 -4.61
C TRP A 227 -3.70 -11.71 -4.83
N PHE A 228 -3.65 -10.89 -3.77
CA PHE A 228 -3.20 -9.51 -3.88
C PHE A 228 -1.68 -9.36 -4.00
N GLN A 229 -0.91 -10.33 -3.49
CA GLN A 229 0.54 -10.35 -3.62
C GLN A 229 1.00 -10.79 -5.02
N TYR A 230 0.38 -11.81 -5.61
CA TYR A 230 0.95 -12.49 -6.78
C TYR A 230 0.00 -12.56 -7.98
N ILE A 231 -1.25 -12.97 -7.75
CA ILE A 231 -2.16 -13.30 -8.86
C ILE A 231 -2.72 -12.03 -9.50
N GLN A 232 -3.26 -11.11 -8.71
CA GLN A 232 -3.85 -9.87 -9.23
C GLN A 232 -2.83 -9.02 -9.97
N LEU A 233 -1.56 -9.04 -9.55
CA LEU A 233 -0.48 -8.27 -10.17
C LEU A 233 -0.06 -8.82 -11.54
N ALA A 234 -0.37 -10.09 -11.85
CA ALA A 234 0.00 -10.65 -13.14
C ALA A 234 -0.86 -10.05 -14.27
N LYS A 235 -0.19 -9.39 -15.23
CA LYS A 235 -0.85 -8.67 -16.34
C LYS A 235 -1.64 -9.62 -17.26
N ARG A 236 -1.14 -10.84 -17.48
CA ARG A 236 -1.75 -11.84 -18.39
C ARG A 236 -2.50 -12.94 -17.65
N GLU A 237 -3.55 -13.46 -18.26
CA GLU A 237 -4.37 -14.54 -17.70
C GLU A 237 -3.58 -15.84 -17.49
N ASP A 238 -2.80 -16.27 -18.49
CA ASP A 238 -1.97 -17.49 -18.37
C ASP A 238 -0.94 -17.40 -17.24
N LYS A 239 -0.51 -16.17 -16.90
CA LYS A 239 0.38 -15.94 -15.76
C LYS A 239 -0.35 -16.02 -14.44
N ARG A 240 -1.62 -15.60 -14.37
CA ARG A 240 -2.46 -15.81 -13.18
C ARG A 240 -2.69 -17.28 -12.91
N LEU A 241 -3.06 -18.04 -13.94
CA LEU A 241 -3.25 -19.48 -13.81
C LEU A 241 -1.97 -20.18 -13.34
N LYS A 242 -0.80 -19.81 -13.86
CA LYS A 242 0.49 -20.33 -13.36
C LYS A 242 0.77 -19.99 -11.90
N GLN A 243 0.36 -18.81 -11.43
CA GLN A 243 0.48 -18.44 -10.02
C GLN A 243 -0.51 -19.25 -9.17
N CYS A 244 -1.75 -19.43 -9.63
CA CYS A 244 -2.72 -20.31 -9.00
C CYS A 244 -2.17 -21.73 -8.82
N ASP A 245 -1.57 -22.31 -9.87
CA ASP A 245 -0.93 -23.63 -9.81
C ASP A 245 0.24 -23.66 -8.81
N LEU A 246 1.08 -22.62 -8.80
CA LEU A 246 2.24 -22.52 -7.91
C LEU A 246 1.85 -22.49 -6.43
N TYR A 247 0.76 -21.79 -6.11
CA TYR A 247 0.27 -21.63 -4.74
C TYR A 247 -0.85 -22.60 -4.38
N GLU A 248 -1.14 -23.57 -5.25
CA GLU A 248 -2.15 -24.61 -5.04
C GLU A 248 -3.56 -24.06 -4.71
N ILE A 249 -3.94 -22.93 -5.34
CA ILE A 249 -5.27 -22.33 -5.18
C ILE A 249 -6.05 -22.30 -6.50
N SER A 250 -7.37 -22.40 -6.43
CA SER A 250 -8.24 -22.37 -7.61
C SER A 250 -8.68 -20.95 -7.96
N ILE A 251 -8.55 -20.57 -9.23
CA ILE A 251 -9.04 -19.27 -9.72
C ILE A 251 -10.57 -19.16 -9.67
N ASN A 252 -11.27 -20.30 -9.72
CA ASN A 252 -12.74 -20.33 -9.68
C ASN A 252 -13.28 -19.97 -8.28
N ASP A 253 -12.43 -20.05 -7.25
CA ASP A 253 -12.82 -19.79 -5.88
C ASP A 253 -12.79 -18.29 -5.55
N VAL A 254 -12.16 -17.46 -6.40
CA VAL A 254 -11.99 -16.03 -6.14
C VAL A 254 -13.32 -15.31 -5.94
N VAL A 255 -14.34 -15.66 -6.73
CA VAL A 255 -15.67 -15.04 -6.63
C VAL A 255 -16.38 -15.49 -5.35
N PRO A 256 -16.63 -16.78 -5.10
CA PRO A 256 -17.32 -17.21 -3.87
C PRO A 256 -16.58 -16.79 -2.59
N HIS A 257 -15.23 -16.85 -2.57
CA HIS A 257 -14.45 -16.33 -1.45
C HIS A 257 -14.65 -14.82 -1.26
N SER A 258 -14.69 -14.04 -2.34
CA SER A 258 -14.90 -12.59 -2.25
C SER A 258 -16.30 -12.24 -1.72
N GLU A 259 -17.30 -13.06 -2.03
CA GLU A 259 -18.68 -12.91 -1.54
C GLU A 259 -18.78 -13.23 -0.04
N VAL A 260 -18.08 -14.26 0.44
CA VAL A 260 -17.97 -14.55 1.87
C VAL A 260 -17.38 -13.35 2.61
N VAL A 261 -16.29 -12.79 2.09
CA VAL A 261 -15.67 -11.59 2.69
C VAL A 261 -16.63 -10.40 2.66
N LEU A 262 -17.38 -10.21 1.58
CA LEU A 262 -18.35 -9.12 1.47
C LEU A 262 -19.45 -9.21 2.55
N GLU A 263 -20.03 -10.40 2.73
CA GLU A 263 -21.04 -10.65 3.76
C GLU A 263 -20.46 -10.49 5.17
N PHE A 264 -19.21 -10.93 5.39
CA PHE A 264 -18.54 -10.75 6.66
C PHE A 264 -18.32 -9.27 6.99
N LEU A 265 -17.83 -8.45 6.05
CA LEU A 265 -17.69 -7.00 6.23
C LEU A 265 -19.04 -6.32 6.49
N LEU A 266 -20.12 -6.82 5.86
CA LEU A 266 -21.48 -6.34 6.12
C LEU A 266 -21.93 -6.67 7.55
N GLN A 267 -21.58 -7.84 8.08
CA GLN A 267 -21.85 -8.19 9.48
C GLN A 267 -21.05 -7.32 10.45
N LEU A 268 -19.76 -7.10 10.18
CA LEU A 268 -18.94 -6.19 11.00
C LEU A 268 -19.53 -4.79 11.06
N LEU A 269 -19.95 -4.21 9.92
CA LEU A 269 -20.61 -2.91 9.89
C LEU A 269 -21.87 -2.85 10.79
N ARG A 270 -22.62 -3.95 10.93
CA ARG A 270 -23.81 -4.00 11.79
C ARG A 270 -23.48 -4.03 13.29
N LEU A 271 -22.24 -4.34 13.65
CA LEU A 271 -21.77 -4.32 15.03
C LEU A 271 -21.25 -2.93 15.46
N GLU A 272 -20.93 -2.06 14.51
CA GLU A 272 -20.44 -0.72 14.77
C GLU A 272 -21.55 0.23 15.24
N ASP A 273 -21.24 1.09 16.22
CA ASP A 273 -22.15 2.11 16.72
C ASP A 273 -21.89 3.45 16.01
N PRO A 274 -22.76 3.89 15.08
CA PRO A 274 -22.55 5.14 14.34
C PRO A 274 -22.63 6.40 15.21
N VAL A 275 -23.24 6.33 16.39
CA VAL A 275 -23.40 7.48 17.30
C VAL A 275 -22.28 7.49 18.35
N GLY A 276 -21.98 6.33 18.93
CA GLY A 276 -20.95 6.17 19.95
C GLY A 276 -19.52 6.10 19.42
N ASP A 277 -19.31 5.55 18.22
CA ASP A 277 -18.00 5.47 17.54
C ASP A 277 -18.11 5.75 16.03
N PRO A 278 -18.34 7.02 15.64
CA PRO A 278 -18.52 7.39 14.24
C PRO A 278 -17.28 7.13 13.37
N VAL A 279 -16.08 7.07 13.97
CA VAL A 279 -14.82 6.84 13.23
C VAL A 279 -14.72 5.38 12.80
N SER A 280 -14.96 4.43 13.70
CA SER A 280 -14.98 3.00 13.38
C SER A 280 -16.09 2.66 12.39
N TYR A 281 -17.27 3.27 12.55
CA TYR A 281 -18.38 3.13 11.61
C TYR A 281 -18.04 3.63 10.19
N GLU A 282 -17.43 4.83 10.07
CA GLU A 282 -17.01 5.37 8.76
C GLU A 282 -15.96 4.48 8.08
N LEU A 283 -15.02 3.93 8.85
CA LEU A 283 -14.03 2.99 8.34
C LEU A 283 -14.68 1.69 7.84
N ALA A 284 -15.61 1.12 8.61
CA ALA A 284 -16.35 -0.08 8.21
C ALA A 284 -17.14 0.16 6.91
N LEU A 285 -17.78 1.33 6.76
CA LEU A 285 -18.46 1.73 5.52
C LEU A 285 -17.49 1.80 4.33
N LYS A 286 -16.32 2.43 4.51
CA LYS A 286 -15.29 2.53 3.45
C LYS A 286 -14.77 1.16 3.04
N ASN A 287 -14.51 0.27 4.00
CA ASN A 287 -14.05 -1.09 3.72
C ASN A 287 -15.11 -1.89 2.97
N LEU A 288 -16.37 -1.80 3.37
CA LEU A 288 -17.49 -2.46 2.70
C LEU A 288 -17.67 -1.94 1.26
N ASP A 289 -17.65 -0.62 1.05
CA ASP A 289 -17.75 -0.02 -0.28
C ASP A 289 -16.58 -0.42 -1.19
N TYR A 290 -15.36 -0.38 -0.66
CA TYR A 290 -14.17 -0.82 -1.39
C TYR A 290 -14.28 -2.28 -1.81
N TRP A 291 -14.67 -3.16 -0.89
CA TRP A 291 -14.77 -4.59 -1.19
C TRP A 291 -15.92 -4.91 -2.14
N ARG A 292 -17.04 -4.18 -2.10
CA ARG A 292 -18.11 -4.31 -3.11
C ARG A 292 -17.58 -4.10 -4.53
N LYS A 293 -16.68 -3.13 -4.73
CA LYS A 293 -16.04 -2.86 -6.02
C LYS A 293 -15.09 -3.99 -6.44
N VAL A 294 -14.36 -4.56 -5.48
CA VAL A 294 -13.54 -5.77 -5.70
C VAL A 294 -14.42 -6.94 -6.17
N VAL A 295 -15.50 -7.26 -5.45
CA VAL A 295 -16.43 -8.33 -5.84
C VAL A 295 -17.05 -8.08 -7.22
N ALA A 296 -17.44 -6.84 -7.52
CA ALA A 296 -18.01 -6.48 -8.82
C ALA A 296 -17.02 -6.73 -9.99
N ASP A 297 -15.75 -6.36 -9.82
CA ASP A 297 -14.71 -6.63 -10.82
C ASP A 297 -14.48 -8.14 -10.99
N LEU A 298 -14.35 -8.86 -9.87
CA LEU A 298 -14.13 -10.31 -9.87
C LEU A 298 -15.30 -11.06 -10.51
N ARG A 299 -16.55 -10.71 -10.19
CA ARG A 299 -17.74 -11.27 -10.85
C ARG A 299 -17.75 -10.98 -12.35
N GLY A 300 -17.43 -9.76 -12.75
CA GLY A 300 -17.37 -9.38 -14.16
C GLY A 300 -16.35 -10.19 -14.97
N ARG A 301 -15.29 -10.66 -14.31
CA ARG A 301 -14.20 -11.41 -14.94
C ARG A 301 -14.31 -12.94 -14.82
N TYR A 302 -14.66 -13.42 -13.64
CA TYR A 302 -14.58 -14.81 -13.22
C TYR A 302 -15.94 -15.39 -12.79
N GLY A 303 -17.00 -14.59 -12.76
CA GLY A 303 -18.35 -15.08 -12.51
C GLY A 303 -18.79 -16.04 -13.61
N SER A 304 -19.59 -17.05 -13.25
CA SER A 304 -20.32 -17.87 -14.21
C SER A 304 -21.24 -16.99 -15.04
N LYS A 305 -21.12 -17.09 -16.37
CA LYS A 305 -22.07 -16.47 -17.31
C LYS A 305 -23.36 -17.27 -17.41
#